data_AF-F4RKM4-F1
#
_entry.id   AF-F4RKM4-F1
#
_cell.length_a   1.000
_cell.length_b   1.000
_cell.length_c   1.000
_cell.angle_alpha   90.00
_cell.angle_beta   90.00
_cell.angle_gamma   90.00
#
_symmetry.space_group_name_H-M   'P 1'
#
loop_
_entity.id
_entity.type
_entity.pdbx_description
1 polymer ?
#
loop_
_entity_poly.entity_id
_entity_poly.type
_entity_poly.pdbx_seq_one_letter_code
_entity_poly.pdbx_strand_id
1 'polypeptide(L)' 'MSFFGLRAWPTPVWKPMSHFILGGAVTFYLINKVQNSMLASPTYAKDPRNPFGMILSFY' A
#
# COMPACT_ATOMS: atom_id res chain seq x y z
N MET A 1 -34.87 0.58 9.81
CA MET A 1 -34.24 1.81 9.27
C MET A 1 -34.07 2.78 10.43
N SER A 2 -32.85 3.28 10.69
CA SER A 2 -32.67 4.29 11.76
C SER A 2 -33.33 5.60 11.31
N PHE A 3 -34.43 5.97 11.94
CA PHE A 3 -35.27 7.12 11.59
C PHE A 3 -34.59 8.47 11.89
N PHE A 4 -33.51 8.48 12.68
CA PHE A 4 -32.75 9.68 13.09
C PHE A 4 -31.28 9.66 12.65
N GLY A 5 -30.93 8.81 11.67
CA GLY A 5 -29.54 8.61 11.25
C GLY A 5 -28.71 7.81 12.27
N LEU A 6 -27.45 7.55 11.93
CA LEU A 6 -26.50 6.91 12.84
C LEU A 6 -25.73 8.01 13.56
N ARG A 7 -25.86 8.08 14.89
CA ARG A 7 -25.05 9.00 15.70
C ARG A 7 -23.61 8.48 15.75
N ALA A 8 -22.66 9.31 15.32
CA ALA A 8 -21.24 9.04 15.52
C ALA A 8 -20.87 9.32 16.99
N TRP A 9 -20.36 8.31 17.68
CA TRP A 9 -19.87 8.43 19.05
C TRP A 9 -18.34 8.59 19.02
N PRO A 10 -17.74 9.43 19.87
CA PRO A 10 -16.30 9.64 19.91
C PRO A 10 -15.59 8.43 20.55
N THR A 11 -15.54 7.32 19.82
CA THR A 11 -14.85 6.12 20.26
C THR A 11 -13.34 6.28 20.08
N PRO A 12 -12.52 5.85 21.05
CA PRO A 12 -11.08 5.97 20.97
C PRO A 12 -10.51 4.94 19.98
N VAL A 13 -10.50 5.27 18.69
CA VAL A 13 -10.00 4.40 17.61
C VAL A 13 -8.48 4.51 17.45
N TRP A 14 -7.94 5.73 17.51
CA TRP A 14 -6.52 5.99 17.20
C TRP A 14 -5.53 5.34 18.17
N LYS A 15 -5.77 5.44 19.48
CA LYS A 15 -4.87 4.89 20.51
C LYS A 15 -4.64 3.38 20.34
N PRO A 16 -5.67 2.53 20.34
CA PRO A 16 -5.47 1.09 20.18
C PRO A 16 -4.99 0.74 18.76
N MET A 17 -5.47 1.44 17.72
CA MET A 17 -5.14 1.10 16.34
C MET A 17 -3.74 1.54 15.89
N SER A 18 -3.10 2.47 16.61
CA SER A 18 -1.77 3.00 16.29
C SER A 18 -0.71 1.91 16.05
N HIS A 19 -0.69 0.85 16.86
CA HIS A 19 0.25 -0.25 16.73
C HIS A 19 0.09 -1.01 15.40
N PHE A 20 -1.16 -1.24 14.98
CA PHE A 20 -1.46 -1.90 13.70
C PHE A 20 -1.16 -1.00 12.51
N ILE A 21 -1.46 0.30 12.62
CA ILE A 21 -1.12 1.27 11.57
C ILE A 21 0.40 1.35 11.39
N LEU A 22 1.16 1.42 12.48
CA LEU A 22 2.63 1.44 12.44
C LEU A 22 3.18 0.15 11.83
N GLY A 23 2.70 -1.02 12.28
CA GLY A 23 3.12 -2.30 11.72
C GLY A 23 2.78 -2.44 10.22
N GLY A 24 1.60 -1.97 9.82
CA GLY A 24 1.17 -1.93 8.42
C GLY A 24 2.04 -1.01 7.57
N ALA A 25 2.34 0.19 8.07
CA ALA A 25 3.21 1.15 7.40
C ALA A 25 4.63 0.60 7.20
N VAL A 26 5.20 -0.06 8.22
CA VAL A 26 6.52 -0.71 8.12
C VAL A 26 6.48 -1.84 7.09
N THR A 27 5.49 -2.71 7.16
CA THR A 27 5.33 -3.82 6.21
C THR A 27 5.19 -3.32 4.78
N PHE A 28 4.37 -2.29 4.57
CA PHE A 28 4.16 -1.68 3.27
C PHE A 28 5.47 -1.14 2.69
N TYR A 29 6.26 -0.43 3.50
CA TYR A 29 7.56 0.09 3.07
C TYR A 29 8.54 -1.02 2.65
N LEU A 30 8.62 -2.08 3.45
CA LEU A 30 9.52 -3.20 3.17
C LEU A 30 9.10 -3.96 1.91
N ILE A 31 7.81 -4.26 1.76
CA ILE A 31 7.28 -4.95 0.58
C ILE A 31 7.48 -4.08 -0.66
N ASN A 32 7.26 -2.76 -0.57
CA ASN A 32 7.50 -1.86 -1.69
C ASN A 32 8.95 -1.91 -2.19
N LYS A 33 9.92 -1.91 -1.26
CA LYS A 33 11.35 -2.05 -1.62
C LYS A 33 11.65 -3.39 -2.29
N VAL A 34 11.11 -4.48 -1.75
CA VAL A 34 11.32 -5.83 -2.32
C VAL A 34 10.71 -5.89 -3.72
N GLN A 35 9.48 -5.42 -3.91
CA GLN A 35 8.81 -5.37 -5.20
C GLN A 35 9.63 -4.60 -6.24
N ASN A 36 10.16 -3.42 -5.88
CA ASN A 36 11.00 -2.64 -6.79
C ASN A 36 12.26 -3.42 -7.23
N SER A 37 12.89 -4.17 -6.31
CA SER A 37 14.04 -5.01 -6.67
C SER A 37 13.67 -6.19 -7.57
N MET A 38 12.50 -6.80 -7.35
CA MET A 38 12.01 -7.93 -8.15
C MET A 38 11.68 -7.50 -9.58
N LEU A 39 11.07 -6.33 -9.75
CA LEU A 39 10.73 -5.81 -11.07
C LEU A 39 11.97 -5.42 -11.89
N ALA A 40 13.10 -5.14 -11.23
CA ALA A 40 14.39 -4.90 -11.90
C ALA A 40 15.15 -6.20 -12.25
N SER A 41 14.71 -7.35 -11.75
CA SER A 41 15.38 -8.63 -12.01
C SER A 41 15.24 -9.05 -13.48
N PRO A 42 16.22 -9.78 -14.05
CA PRO A 42 16.24 -10.11 -15.48
C PRO A 42 15.05 -10.97 -15.91
N THR A 43 14.44 -11.72 -15.00
CA THR A 43 13.26 -12.57 -15.26
C THR A 43 11.99 -11.75 -15.50
N TYR A 44 11.84 -10.60 -14.84
CA TYR A 44 10.63 -9.77 -14.90
C TYR A 44 10.87 -8.42 -15.61
N ALA A 45 12.12 -8.08 -15.92
CA ALA A 45 12.48 -6.83 -16.60
C ALA A 45 11.90 -6.70 -18.02
N LYS A 46 11.54 -7.82 -18.67
CA LYS A 46 10.99 -7.84 -20.03
C LYS A 46 9.48 -8.12 -20.09
N ASP A 47 8.81 -8.21 -18.94
CA ASP A 47 7.36 -8.37 -18.91
C ASP A 47 6.67 -7.06 -19.33
N PRO A 48 5.75 -7.07 -20.32
CA PRO A 48 5.03 -5.87 -20.75
C PRO A 48 4.13 -5.26 -19.66
N ARG A 49 3.83 -5.98 -18.59
CA ARG A 49 3.05 -5.50 -17.44
C ARG A 49 3.91 -4.81 -16.39
N ASN A 50 5.24 -4.87 -16.52
CA ASN A 50 6.15 -4.25 -15.57
C ASN A 50 6.10 -2.72 -15.72
N PRO A 51 5.70 -1.97 -14.68
CA PRO A 51 5.62 -0.51 -14.76
C PRO A 51 6.98 0.15 -15.03
N PHE A 52 8.11 -0.48 -14.66
CA PHE A 52 9.44 0.07 -14.97
C PHE A 52 9.78 0.05 -16.47
N GLY A 53 9.26 -0.91 -17.23
CA GLY A 53 9.44 -0.94 -18.69
C GLY A 53 8.69 0.19 -19.39
N MET A 54 7.56 0.63 -18.83
CA MET A 54 6.73 1.71 -19.36
C MET A 54 7.34 3.09 -19.10
N ILE A 55 7.95 3.31 -17.93
CA ILE A 55 8.59 4.59 -17.57
C ILE A 55 9.80 4.90 -18.47
N LEU A 56 10.56 3.88 -18.89
CA LEU A 56 11.75 4.06 -19.73
C LEU A 56 11.43 4.34 -21.21
N SER A 57 10.18 4.18 -21.66
CA SER A 57 9.77 4.38 -23.06
C SER A 57 9.46 5.84 -23.41
N PHE A 58 9.45 6.75 -22.44
CA PHE A 58 9.11 8.17 -22.61
C PHE A 58 10.32 9.12 -22.49
N TYR A 59 11.55 8.59 -22.54
CA TYR A 59 12.81 9.34 -22.62
C TYR A 59 13.64 8.87 -23.81
#